data_AF-A0A535PG12-F1
#
_entry.id   AF-A0A535PG12-F1
#
_cell.length_a   1.000
_cell.length_b   1.000
_cell.length_c   1.000
_cell.angle_alpha   90.00
_cell.angle_beta   90.00
_cell.angle_gamma   90.00
#
_symmetry.space_group_name_H-M   'P 1'
#
loop_
_entity.id
_entity.type
_entity.pdbx_description
1 polymer ?
#
loop_
_entity_poly.entity_id
_entity_poly.type
_entity_poly.pdbx_seq_one_letter_code
_entity_poly.pdbx_strand_id
1 'polypeptide(L)'
;MSARAASDVRGADPSDGADWLTEREMSLLRTIRSDEAPALASATDALMRTIEAGGVIHVAATGHGLALVLESFHRAGGLACVSPIWDPRFLPISGARKATAAERSVGLGGPLAEGAAIEARDSLIAFSQSGANVVPIEVAAAARSA
;
A
#
# COMPACT_ATOMS: atom_id res chain seq x y z
N MET A 1 -9.22 7.76 18.59
CA MET A 1 -7.95 7.24 19.15
C MET A 1 -8.18 6.80 20.60
N SER A 2 -8.59 5.55 20.82
CA SER A 2 -8.71 5.00 22.18
C SER A 2 -7.40 4.32 22.55
N ALA A 3 -6.61 4.95 23.41
CA ALA A 3 -5.28 4.54 23.82
C ALA A 3 -5.20 3.24 24.65
N ARG A 4 -6.26 2.42 24.69
CA ARG A 4 -6.39 1.28 25.62
C ARG A 4 -5.97 -0.08 25.05
N ALA A 5 -5.97 -0.31 23.74
CA ALA A 5 -5.54 -1.60 23.18
C ALA A 5 -4.01 -1.72 23.06
N ALA A 6 -3.31 -0.60 22.96
CA ALA A 6 -1.86 -0.56 22.82
C ALA A 6 -1.09 -0.61 24.16
N SER A 7 -1.76 -0.71 25.31
CA SER A 7 -1.09 -0.74 26.63
C SER A 7 -0.65 -2.14 27.06
N ASP A 8 -1.32 -3.20 26.61
CA ASP A 8 -1.16 -4.53 27.23
C ASP A 8 0.16 -5.23 26.87
N VAL A 9 0.82 -4.86 25.76
CA VAL A 9 2.11 -5.46 25.36
C VAL A 9 3.31 -4.56 25.70
N ARG A 10 3.09 -3.36 26.25
CA ARG A 10 4.22 -2.49 26.66
C ARG A 10 4.99 -3.03 27.87
N GLY A 11 4.46 -4.01 28.58
CA GLY A 11 5.06 -4.62 29.77
C GLY A 11 5.78 -5.95 29.54
N ALA A 12 5.75 -6.52 28.33
CA ALA A 12 6.43 -7.79 28.03
C ALA A 12 7.89 -7.51 27.64
N ASP A 13 8.84 -8.22 28.26
CA ASP A 13 10.27 -8.04 28.06
C ASP A 13 10.71 -8.65 26.71
N PRO A 14 11.37 -7.88 25.82
CA PRO A 14 11.97 -8.42 24.59
C PRO A 14 12.95 -9.59 24.81
N SER A 15 13.43 -9.79 26.04
CA SER A 15 14.31 -10.91 26.41
C SER A 15 13.62 -12.29 26.38
N ASP A 16 12.28 -12.34 26.38
CA ASP A 16 11.49 -13.58 26.33
C ASP A 16 11.40 -14.20 24.92
N GLY A 17 12.08 -13.62 23.92
CA GLY A 17 12.32 -14.23 22.62
C GLY A 17 11.06 -14.44 21.76
N ALA A 18 10.78 -15.68 21.38
CA ALA A 18 9.72 -16.04 20.41
C ALA A 18 8.29 -15.76 20.91
N ASP A 19 8.07 -15.92 22.22
CA ASP A 19 6.77 -15.70 22.84
C ASP A 19 6.42 -14.20 22.86
N TRP A 20 7.41 -13.34 23.12
CA TRP A 20 7.27 -11.90 23.02
C TRP A 20 6.88 -11.46 21.61
N LEU A 21 7.58 -11.97 20.58
CA LEU A 21 7.29 -11.62 19.20
C LEU A 21 5.88 -12.02 18.81
N THR A 22 5.48 -13.25 19.15
CA THR A 22 4.14 -13.77 18.83
C THR A 22 3.04 -12.94 19.49
N GLU A 23 3.16 -12.62 20.80
CA GLU A 23 2.15 -11.79 21.45
C GLU A 23 2.14 -10.36 20.90
N ARG A 24 3.31 -9.83 20.53
CA ARG A 24 3.41 -8.50 19.90
C ARG A 24 2.73 -8.46 18.54
N GLU A 25 2.98 -9.44 17.68
CA GLU A 25 2.33 -9.58 16.37
C GLU A 25 0.82 -9.71 16.52
N MET A 26 0.35 -10.61 17.40
CA MET A 26 -1.08 -10.81 17.63
C MET A 26 -1.76 -9.55 18.17
N SER A 27 -1.10 -8.81 19.06
CA SER A 27 -1.61 -7.52 19.53
C SER A 27 -1.72 -6.48 18.42
N LEU A 28 -0.72 -6.38 17.53
CA LEU A 28 -0.77 -5.50 16.36
C LEU A 28 -1.91 -5.87 15.41
N LEU A 29 -2.09 -7.17 15.12
CA LEU A 29 -3.19 -7.66 14.28
C LEU A 29 -4.56 -7.36 14.89
N ARG A 30 -4.71 -7.52 16.22
CA ARG A 30 -5.95 -7.15 16.93
C ARG A 30 -6.24 -5.65 16.79
N THR A 31 -5.21 -4.82 16.92
CA THR A 31 -5.32 -3.35 16.80
C THR A 31 -5.70 -2.93 15.38
N ILE A 32 -5.02 -3.45 14.37
CA ILE A 32 -5.34 -3.17 12.96
C ILE A 32 -6.78 -3.59 12.66
N ARG A 33 -7.19 -4.78 13.10
CA ARG A 33 -8.56 -5.28 12.89
C ARG A 33 -9.61 -4.36 13.53
N SER A 34 -9.38 -3.84 14.73
CA SER A 34 -10.35 -2.96 15.39
C SER A 34 -10.38 -1.56 14.80
N ASP A 35 -9.20 -1.00 14.55
CA ASP A 35 -9.06 0.43 14.27
C ASP A 35 -9.25 0.74 12.77
N GLU A 36 -8.84 -0.18 11.90
CA GLU A 36 -8.91 0.01 10.44
C GLU A 36 -10.18 -0.56 9.80
N ALA A 37 -11.04 -1.28 10.55
CA ALA A 37 -12.26 -1.88 9.99
C ALA A 37 -13.16 -0.87 9.24
N PRO A 38 -13.41 0.36 9.74
CA PRO A 38 -14.20 1.35 9.01
C PRO A 38 -13.52 1.83 7.72
N ALA A 39 -12.19 2.02 7.76
CA ALA A 39 -11.42 2.46 6.60
C ALA A 39 -11.38 1.37 5.52
N LEU A 40 -11.20 0.11 5.92
CA LEU A 40 -11.25 -1.05 5.04
C LEU A 40 -12.64 -1.20 4.39
N ALA A 41 -13.73 -1.03 5.14
CA ALA A 41 -15.07 -1.06 4.58
C ALA A 41 -15.27 0.03 3.51
N SER A 42 -14.86 1.27 3.80
CA SER A 42 -14.92 2.38 2.83
C SER A 42 -14.08 2.11 1.58
N ALA A 43 -12.88 1.55 1.76
CA ALA A 43 -12.02 1.16 0.64
C ALA A 43 -12.67 0.04 -0.19
N THR A 44 -13.22 -0.98 0.46
CA THR A 44 -13.95 -2.06 -0.23
C THR A 44 -15.11 -1.50 -1.06
N ASP A 45 -15.93 -0.60 -0.51
CA ASP A 45 -17.04 0.02 -1.25
C ASP A 45 -16.55 0.80 -2.48
N ALA A 46 -15.43 1.52 -2.37
CA ALA A 46 -14.84 2.22 -3.49
C ALA A 46 -14.35 1.25 -4.59
N LEU A 47 -13.65 0.19 -4.21
CA LEU A 47 -13.15 -0.82 -5.15
C LEU A 47 -14.30 -1.60 -5.82
N MET A 48 -15.35 -1.92 -5.06
CA MET A 48 -16.54 -2.57 -5.61
C MET A 48 -17.23 -1.70 -6.66
N ARG A 49 -17.38 -0.39 -6.40
CA ARG A 49 -17.92 0.55 -7.40
C ARG A 49 -17.07 0.60 -8.67
N THR A 50 -15.74 0.57 -8.54
CA THR A 50 -14.85 0.48 -9.71
C THR A 50 -15.10 -0.80 -10.51
N ILE A 51 -15.22 -1.95 -9.83
CA ILE A 51 -15.49 -3.24 -10.49
C ILE A 51 -16.85 -3.23 -11.19
N GLU A 52 -17.91 -2.76 -10.52
CA GLU A 52 -19.27 -2.67 -11.07
C GLU A 52 -19.35 -1.72 -12.28
N ALA A 53 -18.52 -0.67 -12.30
CA ALA A 53 -18.39 0.25 -13.41
C ALA A 53 -17.50 -0.27 -14.55
N GLY A 54 -16.94 -1.49 -14.44
CA GLY A 54 -16.00 -2.04 -15.42
C GLY A 54 -14.65 -1.31 -15.45
N GLY A 55 -14.27 -0.65 -14.36
CA GLY A 55 -13.01 0.03 -14.19
C GLY A 55 -11.86 -0.88 -13.74
N VAL A 56 -10.68 -0.29 -13.62
CA VAL A 56 -9.43 -0.93 -13.21
C VAL A 56 -9.05 -0.47 -11.80
N ILE A 57 -8.56 -1.40 -11.00
CA ILE A 57 -7.93 -1.11 -9.71
C ILE A 57 -6.43 -1.01 -9.94
N HIS A 58 -5.93 0.22 -9.96
CA HIS A 58 -4.50 0.49 -10.06
C HIS A 58 -3.83 0.32 -8.69
N VAL A 59 -2.68 -0.34 -8.65
CA VAL A 59 -1.89 -0.52 -7.43
C VAL A 59 -0.49 0.06 -7.62
N ALA A 60 -0.10 1.01 -6.78
CA ALA A 60 1.16 1.73 -6.90
C ALA A 60 1.98 1.63 -5.63
N ALA A 61 3.29 1.44 -5.76
CA ALA A 61 4.21 1.47 -4.63
C ALA A 61 5.65 1.73 -5.05
N THR A 62 6.50 2.03 -4.07
CA THR A 62 7.95 2.03 -4.22
C THR A 62 8.61 1.20 -3.12
N GLY A 63 9.89 0.85 -3.32
CA GLY A 63 10.67 0.16 -2.31
C GLY A 63 10.04 -1.19 -1.93
N HIS A 64 9.97 -1.48 -0.63
CA HIS A 64 9.36 -2.71 -0.12
C HIS A 64 7.84 -2.75 -0.32
N GLY A 65 7.18 -1.61 -0.56
CA GLY A 65 5.75 -1.58 -0.89
C GLY A 65 5.43 -2.33 -2.18
N LEU A 66 6.43 -2.54 -3.05
CA LEU A 66 6.28 -3.39 -4.25
C LEU A 66 5.92 -4.85 -3.91
N ALA A 67 6.19 -5.33 -2.69
CA ALA A 67 5.69 -6.62 -2.25
C ALA A 67 4.15 -6.67 -2.22
N LEU A 68 3.49 -5.56 -1.86
CA LEU A 68 2.03 -5.44 -1.85
C LEU A 68 1.45 -5.28 -3.26
N VAL A 69 2.21 -4.67 -4.18
CA VAL A 69 1.88 -4.67 -5.62
C VAL A 69 1.89 -6.10 -6.16
N LEU A 70 2.93 -6.89 -5.85
CA LEU A 70 3.02 -8.29 -6.23
C LEU A 70 1.94 -9.16 -5.57
N GLU A 71 1.59 -8.90 -4.31
CA GLU A 71 0.51 -9.60 -3.63
C GLU A 71 -0.85 -9.31 -4.30
N SER A 72 -1.04 -8.12 -4.85
CA SER A 72 -2.31 -7.70 -5.46
C SER A 72 -2.42 -8.11 -6.93
N PHE A 73 -1.31 -8.30 -7.64
CA PHE A 73 -1.27 -8.48 -9.09
C PHE A 73 -1.00 -9.93 -9.52
N HIS A 74 -1.85 -10.44 -10.41
CA HIS A 74 -1.63 -11.69 -11.18
C HIS A 74 -1.18 -12.91 -10.34
N ARG A 75 -1.98 -13.23 -9.31
CA ARG A 75 -1.82 -14.45 -8.50
C ARG A 75 -3.09 -15.31 -8.53
N ALA A 76 -2.97 -16.58 -8.15
CA ALA A 76 -4.12 -17.45 -7.95
C ALA A 76 -5.09 -16.85 -6.90
N GLY A 77 -6.37 -16.75 -7.25
CA GLY A 77 -7.40 -16.11 -6.41
C GLY A 77 -7.39 -14.58 -6.44
N GLY A 78 -6.51 -13.95 -7.24
CA GLY A 78 -6.47 -12.50 -7.41
C GLY A 78 -7.57 -11.97 -8.33
N LEU A 79 -7.88 -10.68 -8.19
CA LEU A 79 -8.82 -9.98 -9.06
C LEU A 79 -8.21 -9.76 -10.46
N ALA A 80 -8.98 -10.03 -11.50
CA ALA A 80 -8.52 -9.88 -12.88
C ALA A 80 -8.35 -8.40 -13.29
N CYS A 81 -9.07 -7.48 -12.66
CA CYS A 81 -9.10 -6.05 -12.97
C CYS A 81 -8.05 -5.25 -12.18
N VAL A 82 -6.94 -5.86 -11.76
CA VAL A 82 -5.85 -5.15 -11.05
C VAL A 82 -4.71 -4.86 -12.02
N SER A 83 -4.25 -3.61 -12.03
CA SER A 83 -3.13 -3.15 -12.87
C SER A 83 -2.03 -2.49 -12.02
N PRO A 84 -0.76 -2.89 -12.14
CA PRO A 84 0.31 -2.33 -11.32
C PRO A 84 0.92 -1.08 -11.96
N ILE A 85 1.12 -0.02 -11.16
CA ILE A 85 1.85 1.20 -11.52
C ILE A 85 3.19 1.18 -10.77
N TRP A 86 4.28 0.87 -11.47
CA TRP A 86 5.60 0.73 -10.86
C TRP A 86 6.72 0.89 -11.88
N ASP A 87 7.96 0.99 -11.38
CA ASP A 87 9.17 1.07 -12.21
C ASP A 87 10.30 0.22 -11.60
N PRO A 88 11.11 -0.48 -12.42
CA PRO A 88 12.28 -1.24 -11.94
C PRO A 88 13.25 -0.45 -11.06
N ARG A 89 13.36 0.87 -11.26
CA ARG A 89 14.20 1.76 -10.46
C ARG A 89 13.81 1.76 -8.98
N PHE A 90 12.58 1.42 -8.63
CA PHE A 90 12.11 1.40 -7.24
C PHE A 90 12.39 0.08 -6.51
N LEU A 91 12.87 -0.96 -7.20
CA LEU A 91 13.18 -2.25 -6.59
C LEU A 91 14.44 -2.18 -5.70
N PRO A 92 14.35 -2.38 -4.38
CA PRO A 92 15.52 -2.30 -3.48
C PRO A 92 16.61 -3.31 -3.80
N ILE A 93 16.23 -4.51 -4.27
CA ILE A 93 17.16 -5.59 -4.65
C ILE A 93 18.07 -5.21 -5.82
N SER A 94 17.66 -4.23 -6.64
CA SER A 94 18.46 -3.69 -7.74
C SER A 94 19.48 -2.62 -7.29
N GLY A 95 19.43 -2.22 -6.02
CA GLY A 95 20.34 -1.27 -5.38
C GLY A 95 19.62 -0.31 -4.44
N ALA A 96 19.67 -0.59 -3.13
CA ALA A 96 18.90 0.13 -2.12
C ALA A 96 19.06 1.67 -2.17
N ARG A 97 20.28 2.18 -2.32
CA ARG A 97 20.54 3.62 -2.43
C ARG A 97 19.92 4.24 -3.68
N LYS A 98 20.00 3.54 -4.82
CA LYS A 98 19.41 4.00 -6.08
C LYS A 98 17.88 4.00 -5.99
N ALA A 99 17.29 2.94 -5.45
CA ALA A 99 15.85 2.86 -5.22
C ALA A 99 15.33 3.95 -4.30
N THR A 100 16.02 4.20 -3.18
CA THR A 100 15.67 5.28 -2.24
C THR A 100 15.77 6.67 -2.86
N ALA A 101 16.78 6.91 -3.70
CA ALA A 101 16.89 8.18 -4.43
C ALA A 101 15.77 8.33 -5.48
N ALA A 102 15.47 7.24 -6.21
CA ALA A 102 14.44 7.23 -7.24
C ALA A 102 13.05 7.50 -6.67
N GLU A 103 12.63 6.84 -5.58
CA GLU A 103 11.29 7.04 -5.01
C GLU A 103 11.04 8.45 -4.43
N ARG A 104 12.12 9.20 -4.17
CA ARG A 104 12.10 10.59 -3.70
C ARG A 104 12.28 11.61 -4.83
N SER A 105 12.49 11.15 -6.06
CA SER A 105 12.70 12.02 -7.20
C SER A 105 11.35 12.55 -7.70
N VAL A 106 11.27 13.86 -7.85
CA VAL A 106 10.13 14.56 -8.46
C VAL A 106 10.05 14.25 -9.95
N GLY A 107 8.84 14.14 -10.48
CA GLY A 107 8.57 13.95 -11.91
C GLY A 107 8.67 12.51 -12.39
N LEU A 108 8.76 11.53 -11.48
CA LEU A 108 8.73 10.12 -11.83
C LEU A 108 7.33 9.49 -11.70
N GLY A 109 6.45 10.04 -10.86
CA GLY A 109 5.10 9.49 -10.67
C GLY A 109 4.12 9.88 -11.79
N GLY A 110 4.21 11.12 -12.29
CA GLY A 110 3.35 11.62 -13.37
C GLY A 110 3.38 10.74 -14.63
N PRO A 111 4.55 10.49 -15.23
CA PRO A 111 4.66 9.62 -16.42
C PRO A 111 4.17 8.19 -16.19
N LEU A 112 4.30 7.66 -14.97
CA LEU A 112 3.79 6.33 -14.63
C LEU A 112 2.26 6.32 -14.57
N ALA A 113 1.65 7.36 -14.00
CA ALA A 113 0.18 7.50 -13.98
C ALA A 113 -0.38 7.73 -15.39
N GLU A 114 0.29 8.54 -16.22
CA GLU A 114 -0.05 8.74 -17.63
C GLU A 114 0.00 7.41 -18.40
N GLY A 115 1.07 6.63 -18.23
CA GLY A 115 1.21 5.32 -18.86
C GLY A 115 0.18 4.28 -18.39
N ALA A 116 -0.37 4.45 -17.19
CA ALA A 116 -1.44 3.63 -16.67
C ALA A 116 -2.83 4.00 -17.23
N ALA A 117 -2.93 5.15 -17.92
CA ALA A 117 -4.17 5.67 -18.51
C ALA A 117 -5.36 5.62 -17.53
N ILE A 118 -5.14 6.12 -16.31
CA ILE A 118 -6.15 6.13 -15.24
C ILE A 118 -7.38 6.92 -15.70
N GLU A 119 -8.56 6.33 -15.58
CA GLU A 119 -9.82 6.97 -15.90
C GLU A 119 -10.66 7.27 -14.65
N ALA A 120 -11.64 8.18 -14.75
CA ALA A 120 -12.52 8.57 -13.63
C ALA A 120 -13.32 7.41 -12.98
N ARG A 121 -13.46 6.27 -13.67
CA ARG A 121 -14.13 5.06 -13.13
C ARG A 121 -13.18 4.16 -12.33
N ASP A 122 -11.87 4.38 -12.46
CA ASP A 122 -10.85 3.55 -11.85
C ASP A 122 -10.64 3.90 -10.37
N SER A 123 -9.95 3.03 -9.65
CA SER A 123 -9.48 3.27 -8.29
C SER A 123 -7.96 3.14 -8.22
N LEU A 124 -7.34 3.86 -7.28
CA LEU A 124 -5.92 3.71 -6.96
C LEU A 124 -5.73 3.27 -5.51
N ILE A 125 -4.92 2.23 -5.31
CA ILE A 125 -4.33 1.87 -4.01
C ILE A 125 -2.84 2.21 -4.04
N ALA A 126 -2.42 3.19 -3.25
CA ALA A 126 -1.02 3.57 -3.12
C ALA A 126 -0.44 3.05 -1.80
N PHE A 127 0.50 2.11 -1.87
CA PHE A 127 1.20 1.60 -0.70
C PHE A 127 2.44 2.43 -0.38
N SER A 128 2.48 3.02 0.81
CA SER A 128 3.62 3.80 1.30
C SER A 128 3.68 3.74 2.82
N GLN A 129 4.71 3.08 3.37
CA GLN A 129 4.88 2.96 4.82
C GLN A 129 5.09 4.32 5.50
N SER A 130 5.84 5.21 4.85
CA SER A 130 6.13 6.55 5.40
C SER A 130 5.04 7.56 5.08
N GLY A 131 4.21 7.31 4.06
CA GLY A 131 3.30 8.30 3.49
C GLY A 131 3.99 9.50 2.85
N ALA A 132 5.33 9.52 2.75
CA ALA A 132 6.12 10.70 2.40
C ALA A 132 6.96 10.55 1.13
N ASN A 133 6.94 9.37 0.49
CA ASN A 133 7.65 9.15 -0.76
C ASN A 133 7.00 9.96 -1.89
N VAL A 134 7.82 10.68 -2.67
CA VAL A 134 7.36 11.61 -3.71
C VAL A 134 6.59 10.89 -4.81
N VAL A 135 7.11 9.75 -5.29
CA VAL A 135 6.50 9.04 -6.42
C VAL A 135 5.07 8.56 -6.14
N PRO A 136 4.77 7.82 -5.05
CA PRO A 136 3.39 7.44 -4.74
C PRO A 136 2.45 8.64 -4.56
N ILE A 137 2.95 9.76 -4.03
CA ILE A 137 2.16 11.01 -3.88
C ILE A 137 1.82 11.60 -5.25
N GLU A 138 2.78 11.68 -6.17
CA GLU A 138 2.54 12.16 -7.54
C GLU A 138 1.53 11.27 -8.29
N VAL A 139 1.66 9.94 -8.15
CA VAL A 139 0.67 9.00 -8.74
C VAL A 139 -0.72 9.22 -8.14
N ALA A 140 -0.82 9.41 -6.82
CA ALA A 140 -2.10 9.70 -6.17
C ALA A 140 -2.70 11.04 -6.60
N ALA A 141 -1.88 12.07 -6.79
CA ALA A 141 -2.33 13.36 -7.28
C ALA A 141 -2.84 13.29 -8.73
N ALA A 142 -2.15 12.53 -9.59
CA ALA A 142 -2.56 12.28 -10.96
C ALA A 142 -3.90 11.52 -11.01
N ALA A 143 -4.03 10.43 -10.24
CA ALA A 143 -5.26 9.65 -10.17
C ALA A 143 -6.45 10.47 -9.66
N ARG A 144 -6.24 11.37 -8.69
CA ARG A 144 -7.29 12.28 -8.21
C ARG A 144 -7.76 13.28 -9.27
N SER A 145 -6.93 13.56 -10.27
CA SER A 145 -7.18 14.58 -11.29
C SER A 145 -7.73 14.00 -12.60
N ALA A 146 -7.87 12.67 -12.69
CA ALA A 146 -8.49 11.95 -13.80
C ALA A 146 -10.02 11.96 -13.69
#